data_AF-A0A5N0E9H8-F1
#
_entry.id   AF-A0A5N0E9H8-F1
#
_cell.length_a   1.000
_cell.length_b   1.000
_cell.length_c   1.000
_cell.angle_alpha   90.00
_cell.angle_beta   90.00
_cell.angle_gamma   90.00
#
_symmetry.space_group_name_H-M   'P 1'
#
loop_
_entity.id
_entity.type
_entity.pdbx_description
1 polymer ?
#
loop_
_entity_poly.entity_id
_entity_poly.type
_entity_poly.pdbx_seq_one_letter_code
_entity_poly.pdbx_strand_id
1 'polypeptide(L)'
;MAQPAPFTDLTLESDGDARLAESVGLSRRARITGSTTASATAREATTERDSPMVPGPHGVGHTQSSEPSAMVCPQPSTGLAADLKSDAVFDAPFELSGDAEIAAPVGAAHVRAADGQLGVMGSGVLPAASVAPGNPDLGVMIAYAPLHLLLFGLPGDSPGPRVLVMTSGNLGGEPICYDDEDARIRLTGLADGWLSHNRRILVPCDDSVVRLVDGIELPVRRSRGYAPLPLALPIPMPPTLAVGADLKNTCAVADGRYAWLSQHIGDMDDLATLRAFGDAEHHLEQLTGVEPIQIVADAHPRYRSTAWAQRNAGDRPVRLVQHHHAHIASVMGEHGLGAAATVLGIAFDGTGFGPDGAVWGGEVLAAGYKGFRRLARLKYAPLAGGDVSVHRPYRMALAHLWAAGIEWSDSIPSVRACPPAERAVLRHQFETGLGCVPTSSMGRLFDAVSSLAGVRHVVDYEAQAAIELEGLARGVSDEAGYRFEIATDEPALLDPAPVLAAVIADAAQGVPASVIGARFHDAVAHLILELAVAYSTPSTPVALSGGVFQNALLLSRARGLLQDNGFHVISHRRLPPNDGGLAFGQLLAVSAG
;
A
#
# COMPACT_ATOMS: atom_id res chain seq x y z
N MET A 1 37.53 15.90 -21.41
CA MET A 1 37.59 14.89 -20.34
C MET A 1 37.99 15.60 -19.06
N ALA A 2 37.01 16.11 -18.32
CA ALA A 2 37.23 16.55 -16.95
C ALA A 2 37.09 15.32 -16.04
N GLN A 3 38.05 15.13 -15.13
CA GLN A 3 37.96 14.08 -14.11
C GLN A 3 36.82 14.43 -13.14
N PRO A 4 36.00 13.46 -12.69
CA PRO A 4 35.07 13.71 -11.60
C PRO A 4 35.86 14.06 -10.34
N ALA A 5 35.40 15.06 -9.60
CA ALA A 5 35.96 15.42 -8.30
C ALA A 5 35.84 14.20 -7.34
N PRO A 6 36.80 13.98 -6.42
CA PRO A 6 36.69 12.88 -5.46
C PRO A 6 35.54 13.13 -4.50
N PHE A 7 34.55 12.24 -4.50
CA PHE A 7 33.35 12.27 -3.65
C PHE A 7 33.70 12.26 -2.15
N THR A 8 32.94 13.01 -1.36
CA THR A 8 33.25 13.29 0.05
C THR A 8 32.16 12.72 0.96
N ASP A 9 32.49 11.72 1.78
CA ASP A 9 31.59 11.25 2.85
C ASP A 9 31.44 12.33 3.93
N LEU A 10 30.19 12.71 4.24
CA LEU A 10 29.89 13.74 5.24
C LEU A 10 29.20 13.13 6.47
N THR A 11 29.75 13.39 7.66
CA THR A 11 29.18 12.91 8.94
C THR A 11 28.90 14.08 9.87
N LEU A 12 27.66 14.15 10.38
CA LEU A 12 27.24 15.08 11.41
C LEU A 12 27.59 14.50 12.80
N GLU A 13 28.50 15.15 13.53
CA GLU A 13 28.88 14.79 14.91
C GLU A 13 28.39 15.86 15.91
N SER A 14 28.02 15.45 17.12
CA SER A 14 27.77 16.35 18.26
C SER A 14 29.09 16.73 18.95
N ASP A 15 29.27 18.00 19.34
CA ASP A 15 30.51 18.59 19.91
C ASP A 15 31.15 17.84 21.11
N GLY A 16 30.43 16.92 21.76
CA GLY A 16 30.92 16.15 22.91
C GLY A 16 31.98 15.08 22.59
N ASP A 17 31.98 14.50 21.38
CA ASP A 17 32.83 13.35 21.02
C ASP A 17 34.15 13.73 20.31
N ALA A 18 34.30 14.99 19.90
CA ALA A 18 35.46 15.46 19.14
C ALA A 18 36.80 15.34 19.90
N ARG A 19 36.77 15.23 21.25
CA ARG A 19 37.98 15.19 22.09
C ARG A 19 38.61 13.81 22.25
N LEU A 20 37.94 12.72 21.86
CA LEU A 20 38.44 11.34 22.05
C LEU A 20 39.07 10.74 20.78
N ALA A 21 38.83 11.32 19.59
CA ALA A 21 39.22 10.73 18.31
C ALA A 21 40.54 11.27 17.70
N GLU A 22 41.24 12.20 18.36
CA GLU A 22 42.54 12.73 17.87
C GLU A 22 43.72 11.78 18.10
N SER A 23 43.57 10.68 18.85
CA SER A 23 44.72 9.84 19.25
C SER A 23 45.05 8.68 18.29
N VAL A 24 44.31 8.46 17.20
CA VAL A 24 44.55 7.29 16.32
C VAL A 24 44.52 7.72 14.85
N GLY A 25 45.71 7.97 14.29
CA GLY A 25 45.90 8.38 12.90
C GLY A 25 45.49 7.31 11.90
N LEU A 26 44.42 7.57 11.15
CA LEU A 26 43.97 6.84 9.97
C LEU A 26 43.64 7.82 8.83
N SER A 27 43.81 7.35 7.61
CA SER A 27 43.90 8.08 6.33
C SER A 27 42.73 9.01 5.98
N ARG A 28 43.03 10.00 5.14
CA ARG A 28 42.20 11.14 4.65
C ARG A 28 40.70 10.84 4.50
N ARG A 29 39.94 11.08 5.56
CA ARG A 29 38.51 11.46 5.55
C ARG A 29 38.45 12.99 5.56
N ALA A 30 37.60 13.61 4.75
CA ALA A 30 37.27 15.01 4.98
C ALA A 30 36.30 15.07 6.16
N ARG A 31 36.83 15.20 7.38
CA ARG A 31 36.01 15.52 8.56
C ARG A 31 35.58 16.97 8.42
N ILE A 32 34.34 17.18 8.01
CA ILE A 32 33.72 18.51 8.11
C ILE A 32 33.16 18.63 9.53
N THR A 33 33.86 19.38 10.37
CA THR A 33 33.39 19.74 11.71
C THR A 33 32.37 20.88 11.59
N GLY A 34 31.10 20.59 11.90
CA GLY A 34 30.01 21.56 11.92
C GLY A 34 28.80 21.11 11.11
N SER A 35 27.63 21.04 11.75
CA SER A 35 26.38 20.55 11.13
C SER A 35 25.89 21.38 9.95
N THR A 36 26.20 22.67 9.95
CA THR A 36 25.89 23.62 8.88
C THR A 36 26.73 23.42 7.62
N THR A 37 27.99 23.01 7.76
CA THR A 37 28.89 22.85 6.59
C THR A 37 28.57 21.57 5.82
N ALA A 38 28.31 20.45 6.51
CA ALA A 38 27.91 19.20 5.86
C ALA A 38 26.53 19.29 5.19
N SER A 39 25.56 19.98 5.80
CA SER A 39 24.25 20.22 5.18
C SER A 39 24.33 21.20 4.00
N ALA A 40 25.19 22.21 4.06
CA ALA A 40 25.44 23.10 2.92
C ALA A 40 26.09 22.37 1.74
N THR A 41 27.09 21.51 1.98
CA THR A 41 27.69 20.68 0.91
C THR A 41 26.70 19.67 0.34
N ALA A 42 25.88 19.03 1.18
CA ALA A 42 24.83 18.15 0.70
C ALA A 42 23.81 18.90 -0.16
N ARG A 43 23.41 20.11 0.25
CA ARG A 43 22.51 21.01 -0.50
C ARG A 43 23.11 21.43 -1.85
N GLU A 44 24.40 21.76 -1.88
CA GLU A 44 25.11 22.07 -3.13
C GLU A 44 25.11 20.86 -4.07
N ALA A 45 25.47 19.66 -3.58
CA ALA A 45 25.43 18.43 -4.37
C ALA A 45 24.03 18.10 -4.91
N THR A 46 22.98 18.31 -4.08
CA THR A 46 21.60 18.12 -4.54
C THR A 46 21.27 19.07 -5.69
N THR A 47 21.68 20.33 -5.57
CA THR A 47 21.47 21.39 -6.57
C THR A 47 22.24 21.11 -7.88
N GLU A 48 23.35 20.37 -7.80
CA GLU A 48 24.17 19.96 -8.94
C GLU A 48 23.73 18.65 -9.64
N ARG A 49 22.59 18.07 -9.23
CA ARG A 49 21.94 16.85 -9.79
C ARG A 49 22.50 15.51 -9.30
N ASP A 50 23.32 15.50 -8.25
CA ASP A 50 23.66 14.26 -7.56
C ASP A 50 22.49 13.81 -6.68
N SER A 51 22.37 12.49 -6.44
CA SER A 51 21.39 11.87 -5.55
C SER A 51 22.01 11.46 -4.20
N PRO A 52 22.35 12.39 -3.28
CA PRO A 52 22.88 12.02 -1.98
C PRO A 52 21.82 11.32 -1.14
N MET A 53 22.25 10.30 -0.39
CA MET A 53 21.46 9.65 0.64
C MET A 53 21.52 10.43 1.93
N VAL A 54 20.35 10.71 2.51
CA VAL A 54 20.23 11.43 3.78
C VAL A 54 19.58 10.56 4.88
N PRO A 55 20.09 10.59 6.13
CA PRO A 55 19.47 9.90 7.24
C PRO A 55 18.20 10.63 7.68
N GLY A 56 17.11 9.88 7.76
CA GLY A 56 15.97 10.22 8.58
C GLY A 56 16.20 9.79 10.03
N PRO A 57 15.31 10.18 10.97
CA PRO A 57 15.40 9.78 12.37
C PRO A 57 15.24 8.27 12.61
N HIS A 58 14.72 7.52 11.63
CA HIS A 58 14.41 6.09 11.75
C HIS A 58 14.82 5.26 10.51
N GLY A 59 15.77 5.73 9.70
CA GLY A 59 16.32 5.02 8.54
C GLY A 59 17.37 5.86 7.80
N VAL A 60 18.30 5.20 7.10
CA VAL A 60 19.23 5.84 6.15
C VAL A 60 18.55 5.82 4.79
N GLY A 61 17.99 6.93 4.34
CA GLY A 61 17.36 6.95 3.03
C GLY A 61 16.45 8.11 2.79
N HIS A 62 17.01 9.13 2.15
CA HIS A 62 16.32 9.98 1.22
C HIS A 62 17.29 10.22 0.06
N THR A 63 17.07 9.63 -1.12
CA THR A 63 17.77 10.00 -2.35
C THR A 63 17.26 11.35 -2.79
N GLN A 64 18.11 12.36 -2.78
CA GLN A 64 17.67 13.73 -3.06
C GLN A 64 18.04 14.16 -4.48
N SER A 65 17.09 14.52 -5.34
CA SER A 65 17.43 15.22 -6.58
C SER A 65 16.67 16.55 -6.67
N SER A 66 17.36 17.60 -7.13
CA SER A 66 16.83 18.98 -7.21
C SER A 66 16.09 19.31 -8.51
N GLU A 67 16.11 18.43 -9.52
CA GLU A 67 15.40 18.68 -10.78
C GLU A 67 14.65 17.46 -11.35
N PRO A 68 13.52 17.72 -12.05
CA PRO A 68 12.65 16.72 -12.67
C PRO A 68 13.28 15.68 -13.61
N SER A 69 14.50 15.90 -14.09
CA SER A 69 15.12 15.12 -15.16
C SER A 69 16.23 14.18 -14.68
N ALA A 70 16.63 14.26 -13.40
CA ALA A 70 17.76 13.50 -12.86
C ALA A 70 17.43 12.04 -12.50
N MET A 71 16.15 11.64 -12.55
CA MET A 71 15.68 10.26 -12.36
C MET A 71 15.92 9.34 -13.57
N VAL A 72 16.61 9.80 -14.63
CA VAL A 72 17.02 8.94 -15.74
C VAL A 72 18.47 8.50 -15.51
N CYS A 73 18.67 7.52 -14.64
CA CYS A 73 19.84 6.67 -14.76
C CYS A 73 19.72 5.93 -16.11
N PRO A 74 20.74 5.98 -17.00
CA PRO A 74 20.63 5.38 -18.32
C PRO A 74 20.51 3.85 -18.18
N GLN A 75 19.32 3.29 -18.46
CA GLN A 75 19.17 1.88 -18.79
C GLN A 75 20.14 1.57 -19.95
N PRO A 76 21.07 0.62 -19.76
CA PRO A 76 20.74 -0.76 -20.13
C PRO A 76 21.38 -1.85 -19.24
N SER A 77 20.73 -3.01 -19.21
CA SER A 77 21.29 -4.36 -18.99
C SER A 77 21.29 -5.03 -17.59
N THR A 78 20.75 -4.43 -16.54
CA THR A 78 20.47 -5.16 -15.29
C THR A 78 19.04 -4.88 -14.82
N GLY A 79 18.22 -5.92 -14.69
CA GLY A 79 16.79 -5.84 -14.37
C GLY A 79 16.47 -5.37 -12.95
N LEU A 80 17.03 -4.24 -12.50
CA LEU A 80 16.60 -3.51 -11.32
C LEU A 80 15.61 -2.42 -11.76
N ALA A 81 14.33 -2.66 -11.59
CA ALA A 81 13.36 -1.58 -11.47
C ALA A 81 13.43 -1.09 -10.03
N ALA A 82 13.79 0.19 -9.82
CA ALA A 82 13.41 0.86 -8.58
C ALA A 82 11.88 0.84 -8.53
N ASP A 83 11.31 0.40 -7.40
CA ASP A 83 9.88 0.42 -7.15
C ASP A 83 9.37 1.85 -7.40
N LEU A 84 8.75 2.11 -8.56
CA LEU A 84 8.08 3.37 -8.90
C LEU A 84 6.77 3.45 -8.12
N LYS A 85 6.88 3.44 -6.80
CA LYS A 85 5.85 3.90 -5.87
C LYS A 85 5.81 5.43 -6.04
N SER A 86 4.62 6.04 -5.95
CA SER A 86 4.49 7.50 -5.98
C SER A 86 5.46 8.11 -4.98
N ASP A 87 6.53 8.71 -5.49
CA ASP A 87 7.61 9.22 -4.65
C ASP A 87 7.10 10.42 -3.84
N ALA A 88 7.49 10.50 -2.56
CA ALA A 88 7.08 11.60 -1.73
C ALA A 88 7.86 12.86 -2.09
N VAL A 89 7.14 13.95 -2.32
CA VAL A 89 7.68 15.26 -2.67
C VAL A 89 7.72 16.13 -1.43
N PHE A 90 8.88 16.70 -1.17
CA PHE A 90 9.19 17.58 -0.05
C PHE A 90 8.96 19.04 -0.45
N ASP A 91 8.40 19.91 0.41
CA ASP A 91 8.34 21.37 0.17
C ASP A 91 8.86 22.18 1.36
N ALA A 92 9.39 23.36 1.06
CA ALA A 92 9.92 24.36 2.01
C ALA A 92 8.75 24.98 2.84
N PRO A 93 9.02 25.74 3.94
CA PRO A 93 7.97 26.07 4.91
C PRO A 93 6.79 26.85 4.32
N PHE A 94 5.60 26.33 4.64
CA PHE A 94 4.28 26.67 4.12
C PHE A 94 3.73 27.97 4.74
N GLU A 95 3.27 28.93 3.93
CA GLU A 95 2.35 29.99 4.35
C GLU A 95 0.95 29.65 3.81
N LEU A 96 -0.01 29.37 4.71
CA LEU A 96 -1.40 29.05 4.37
C LEU A 96 -2.08 30.28 3.72
N SER A 97 -2.44 30.17 2.45
CA SER A 97 -3.52 30.98 1.86
C SER A 97 -4.42 30.07 1.02
N GLY A 98 -5.71 29.99 1.37
CA GLY A 98 -6.72 29.14 0.73
C GLY A 98 -7.03 27.83 1.47
N ASP A 99 -8.24 27.30 1.25
CA ASP A 99 -8.87 26.17 1.95
C ASP A 99 -8.23 24.79 1.64
N ALA A 100 -6.92 24.66 1.82
CA ALA A 100 -6.20 23.38 1.73
C ALA A 100 -5.93 22.85 3.15
N GLU A 101 -6.69 21.84 3.57
CA GLU A 101 -6.47 21.14 4.85
C GLU A 101 -5.41 20.04 4.68
N ILE A 102 -4.24 20.21 5.30
CA ILE A 102 -3.27 19.13 5.52
C ILE A 102 -3.61 18.46 6.85
N ALA A 103 -4.21 17.28 6.80
CA ALA A 103 -4.45 16.44 7.97
C ALA A 103 -3.37 15.37 8.06
N ALA A 104 -2.24 15.70 8.71
CA ALA A 104 -1.38 14.79 9.45
C ALA A 104 -0.21 15.57 10.08
N PRO A 105 0.05 15.48 11.39
CA PRO A 105 1.16 16.17 12.03
C PRO A 105 2.54 15.56 11.71
N VAL A 106 2.61 14.32 11.20
CA VAL A 106 3.83 13.60 10.81
C VAL A 106 3.50 12.53 9.75
N GLY A 107 3.94 12.69 8.50
CA GLY A 107 3.77 11.68 7.43
C GLY A 107 3.58 12.27 6.04
N ALA A 108 3.60 11.42 5.01
CA ALA A 108 3.23 11.81 3.65
C ALA A 108 1.70 11.78 3.49
N ALA A 109 1.11 12.90 3.09
CA ALA A 109 -0.28 13.03 2.72
C ALA A 109 -0.42 13.12 1.20
N HIS A 110 -1.45 12.50 0.62
CA HIS A 110 -1.79 12.74 -0.77
C HIS A 110 -2.45 14.11 -0.92
N VAL A 111 -1.87 14.98 -1.75
CA VAL A 111 -2.41 16.33 -2.03
C VAL A 111 -2.99 16.35 -3.44
N ARG A 112 -4.20 16.91 -3.56
CA ARG A 112 -4.99 17.01 -4.79
C ARG A 112 -4.57 18.23 -5.61
N ALA A 113 -4.47 18.09 -6.94
CA ALA A 113 -4.64 19.23 -7.84
C ALA A 113 -6.13 19.52 -7.99
N ALA A 114 -6.59 20.63 -7.41
CA ALA A 114 -7.73 21.30 -8.01
C ALA A 114 -7.23 21.85 -9.37
N ASP A 115 -7.97 21.61 -10.46
CA ASP A 115 -7.80 22.36 -11.71
C ASP A 115 -6.64 21.96 -12.65
N GLY A 116 -5.90 20.90 -12.35
CA GLY A 116 -4.75 20.49 -13.19
C GLY A 116 -3.52 21.40 -13.05
N GLN A 117 -3.52 22.29 -12.06
CA GLN A 117 -2.34 23.02 -11.61
C GLN A 117 -1.99 22.57 -10.20
N LEU A 118 -1.12 21.57 -10.08
CA LEU A 118 -0.50 21.21 -8.81
C LEU A 118 0.62 22.20 -8.52
N GLY A 119 0.26 23.43 -8.18
CA GLY A 119 1.19 24.28 -7.46
C GLY A 119 1.43 23.62 -6.11
N VAL A 120 2.66 23.23 -5.81
CA VAL A 120 3.11 23.16 -4.43
C VAL A 120 2.87 24.57 -3.86
N MET A 121 1.75 24.73 -3.15
CA MET A 121 1.12 26.03 -2.83
C MET A 121 2.04 26.80 -1.89
N GLY A 122 2.84 27.67 -2.50
CA GLY A 122 3.90 28.45 -1.88
C GLY A 122 5.07 28.74 -2.84
N SER A 123 5.32 27.85 -3.82
CA SER A 123 6.48 27.95 -4.74
C SER A 123 6.14 27.98 -6.23
N GLY A 124 4.97 27.44 -6.63
CA GLY A 124 4.61 27.30 -8.06
C GLY A 124 5.47 26.29 -8.83
N VAL A 125 6.28 25.48 -8.15
CA VAL A 125 7.12 24.44 -8.78
C VAL A 125 6.35 23.13 -8.84
N LEU A 126 6.15 22.61 -10.05
CA LEU A 126 5.60 21.29 -10.31
C LEU A 126 6.74 20.24 -10.30
N PRO A 127 6.58 19.10 -9.61
CA PRO A 127 7.53 18.00 -9.72
C PRO A 127 7.51 17.39 -11.13
N ALA A 128 8.52 16.55 -11.42
CA ALA A 128 8.57 15.83 -12.68
C ALA A 128 7.36 14.95 -12.91
N ALA A 129 6.97 14.79 -14.17
CA ALA A 129 6.02 13.75 -14.56
C ALA A 129 6.51 12.33 -14.20
N SER A 130 7.82 12.11 -14.08
CA SER A 130 8.43 10.83 -13.68
C SER A 130 8.31 10.49 -12.19
N VAL A 131 7.89 11.43 -11.33
CA VAL A 131 7.70 11.17 -9.88
C VAL A 131 6.46 10.32 -9.62
N ALA A 132 5.41 10.48 -10.43
CA ALA A 132 4.15 9.74 -10.31
C ALA A 132 3.55 9.46 -11.70
N PRO A 133 4.22 8.66 -12.55
CA PRO A 133 3.78 8.46 -13.93
C PRO A 133 2.42 7.76 -13.99
N GLY A 134 1.45 8.38 -14.68
CA GLY A 134 0.10 7.83 -14.84
C GLY A 134 -0.78 7.88 -13.59
N ASN A 135 -0.30 8.48 -12.49
CA ASN A 135 -1.07 8.66 -11.27
C ASN A 135 -1.37 10.16 -11.08
N PRO A 136 -2.65 10.56 -10.96
CA PRO A 136 -3.00 11.96 -10.71
C PRO A 136 -2.72 12.41 -9.26
N ASP A 137 -2.44 11.47 -8.34
CA ASP A 137 -2.07 11.79 -6.96
C ASP A 137 -0.56 11.86 -6.78
N LEU A 138 -0.13 12.82 -5.97
CA LEU A 138 1.25 12.96 -5.52
C LEU A 138 1.33 12.66 -4.02
N GLY A 139 2.32 11.87 -3.60
CA GLY A 139 2.67 11.78 -2.19
C GLY A 139 3.42 13.05 -1.79
N VAL A 140 2.97 13.77 -0.78
CA VAL A 140 3.62 15.00 -0.31
C VAL A 140 3.93 14.87 1.16
N MET A 141 5.12 15.26 1.59
CA MET A 141 5.49 15.25 3.00
C MET A 141 6.16 16.57 3.38
N ILE A 142 5.99 16.95 4.63
CA ILE A 142 6.56 18.20 5.17
C ILE A 142 7.84 17.94 5.97
N ALA A 143 8.64 18.99 6.16
CA ALA A 143 9.85 18.93 6.96
C ALA A 143 9.58 18.60 8.42
N TYR A 144 9.76 17.32 8.77
CA TYR A 144 9.50 16.81 10.12
C TYR A 144 10.76 16.70 11.02
N ALA A 145 11.97 16.92 10.48
CA ALA A 145 13.23 16.86 11.23
C ALA A 145 14.08 18.11 11.00
N PRO A 146 14.91 18.57 11.96
CA PRO A 146 15.74 19.77 11.77
C PRO A 146 16.65 19.71 10.54
N LEU A 147 17.19 18.53 10.23
CA LEU A 147 18.04 18.31 9.05
C LEU A 147 17.33 18.69 7.75
N HIS A 148 16.04 18.42 7.67
CA HIS A 148 15.23 18.71 6.51
C HIS A 148 15.10 20.21 6.23
N LEU A 149 14.96 21.01 7.29
CA LEU A 149 14.95 22.47 7.18
C LEU A 149 16.30 23.01 6.71
N LEU A 150 17.40 22.40 7.16
CA LEU A 150 18.75 22.79 6.74
C LEU A 150 19.00 22.51 5.25
N LEU A 151 18.46 21.42 4.71
CA LEU A 151 18.58 21.05 3.30
C LEU A 151 17.88 22.04 2.37
N PHE A 152 16.75 22.59 2.80
CA PHE A 152 16.07 23.66 2.08
C PHE A 152 16.76 25.02 2.17
N GLY A 153 17.65 25.19 3.15
CA GLY A 153 18.35 26.42 3.44
C GLY A 153 17.64 27.30 4.47
N LEU A 154 18.44 27.97 5.29
CA LEU A 154 17.99 28.92 6.29
C LEU A 154 17.98 30.35 5.72
N PRO A 155 17.28 31.31 6.37
CA PRO A 155 17.33 32.71 5.97
C PRO A 155 18.78 33.22 5.88
N GLY A 156 19.17 33.70 4.69
CA GLY A 156 20.53 34.17 4.40
C GLY A 156 21.42 33.18 3.64
N ASP A 157 20.99 31.93 3.48
CA ASP A 157 21.66 30.95 2.63
C ASP A 157 21.39 31.21 1.14
N SER A 158 22.27 30.68 0.27
CA SER A 158 21.96 30.51 -1.15
C SER A 158 20.69 29.67 -1.33
N PRO A 159 19.87 29.90 -2.38
CA PRO A 159 18.64 29.15 -2.60
C PRO A 159 18.91 27.64 -2.65
N GLY A 160 18.31 26.89 -1.73
CA GLY A 160 18.27 25.42 -1.79
C GLY A 160 17.23 24.91 -2.79
N PRO A 161 17.18 23.58 -3.02
CA PRO A 161 16.12 22.97 -3.82
C PRO A 161 14.76 23.32 -3.22
N ARG A 162 13.75 23.64 -4.06
CA ARG A 162 12.39 23.92 -3.56
C ARG A 162 11.62 22.64 -3.26
N VAL A 163 12.01 21.56 -3.92
CA VAL A 163 11.39 20.25 -3.85
C VAL A 163 12.46 19.17 -3.78
N LEU A 164 12.24 18.16 -2.95
CA LEU A 164 13.07 16.95 -2.88
C LEU A 164 12.21 15.71 -3.04
N VAL A 165 12.73 14.70 -3.73
CA VAL A 165 12.17 13.34 -3.68
C VAL A 165 12.67 12.67 -2.41
N MET A 166 11.78 12.01 -1.69
CA MET A 166 12.09 11.27 -0.47
C MET A 166 11.47 9.86 -0.59
N THR A 167 12.32 8.87 -0.83
CA THR A 167 11.92 7.46 -0.93
C THR A 167 12.76 6.59 0.01
N SER A 168 12.28 5.38 0.33
CA SER A 168 12.95 4.50 1.28
C SER A 168 14.29 4.00 0.71
N GLY A 169 15.34 4.05 1.52
CA GLY A 169 16.69 3.61 1.13
C GLY A 169 16.84 2.10 1.17
N ASN A 170 16.34 1.39 0.15
CA ASN A 170 16.42 -0.05 0.02
C ASN A 170 16.32 -0.50 -1.44
N LEU A 171 16.72 -1.75 -1.70
CA LEU A 171 16.36 -2.43 -2.95
C LEU A 171 14.86 -2.80 -2.90
N GLY A 172 14.22 -2.88 -4.07
CA GLY A 172 12.80 -3.24 -4.18
C GLY A 172 12.48 -4.54 -3.43
N GLY A 173 11.43 -4.51 -2.60
CA GLY A 173 11.01 -5.63 -1.75
C GLY A 173 11.74 -5.77 -0.40
N GLU A 174 12.90 -5.15 -0.20
CA GLU A 174 13.66 -5.27 1.05
C GLU A 174 13.28 -4.21 2.11
N PRO A 175 13.53 -4.43 3.41
CA PRO A 175 13.30 -3.41 4.44
C PRO A 175 14.28 -2.23 4.30
N ILE A 176 13.86 -1.07 4.81
CA ILE A 176 14.67 0.16 4.83
C ILE A 176 16.01 -0.06 5.55
N CYS A 177 17.10 0.38 4.93
CA CYS A 177 18.40 0.42 5.59
C CYS A 177 18.36 1.40 6.76
N TYR A 178 18.96 1.03 7.89
CA TYR A 178 19.04 1.91 9.07
C TYR A 178 20.40 1.86 9.78
N ASP A 179 21.23 0.89 9.44
CA ASP A 179 22.65 0.82 9.84
C ASP A 179 23.51 1.42 8.74
N ASP A 180 24.46 2.28 9.11
CA ASP A 180 25.31 3.02 8.18
C ASP A 180 26.17 2.09 7.30
N GLU A 181 26.68 0.99 7.86
CA GLU A 181 27.55 0.08 7.12
C GLU A 181 26.72 -0.78 6.15
N ASP A 182 25.55 -1.26 6.60
CA ASP A 182 24.60 -1.96 5.73
C ASP A 182 24.14 -1.07 4.57
N ALA A 183 23.82 0.20 4.86
CA ALA A 183 23.42 1.16 3.86
C ALA A 183 24.51 1.34 2.79
N ARG A 184 25.77 1.60 3.20
CA ARG A 184 26.90 1.70 2.26
C ARG A 184 27.01 0.48 1.37
N ILE A 185 26.89 -0.72 1.91
CA ILE A 185 27.00 -1.96 1.13
C ILE A 185 25.83 -2.10 0.14
N ARG A 186 24.59 -1.95 0.62
CA ARG A 186 23.38 -2.24 -0.19
C ARG A 186 23.07 -1.15 -1.22
N LEU A 187 23.40 0.11 -0.95
CA LEU A 187 22.98 1.24 -1.78
C LEU A 187 24.13 1.93 -2.54
N THR A 188 25.36 1.37 -2.52
CA THR A 188 26.51 1.88 -3.31
C THR A 188 26.16 2.08 -4.79
N GLY A 189 25.33 1.22 -5.38
CA GLY A 189 24.94 1.32 -6.80
C GLY A 189 23.79 2.28 -7.08
N LEU A 190 23.20 2.90 -6.06
CA LEU A 190 22.02 3.77 -6.17
C LEU A 190 22.29 5.22 -5.77
N ALA A 191 23.25 5.45 -4.89
CA ALA A 191 23.53 6.75 -4.30
C ALA A 191 24.83 7.37 -4.81
N ASP A 192 24.78 8.65 -5.19
CA ASP A 192 25.96 9.41 -5.60
C ASP A 192 26.76 9.98 -4.41
N GLY A 193 26.12 10.07 -3.23
CA GLY A 193 26.74 10.59 -2.03
C GLY A 193 26.05 10.16 -0.74
N TRP A 194 26.69 10.43 0.39
CA TRP A 194 26.22 10.04 1.72
C TRP A 194 26.31 11.20 2.71
N LEU A 195 25.17 11.64 3.19
CA LEU A 195 25.06 12.40 4.43
C LEU A 195 24.74 11.37 5.52
N SER A 196 25.42 11.41 6.67
CA SER A 196 25.09 10.55 7.83
C SER A 196 25.20 11.31 9.16
N HIS A 197 24.82 10.67 10.27
CA HIS A 197 24.98 11.18 11.64
C HIS A 197 25.40 10.08 12.62
N ASN A 198 26.03 10.46 13.72
CA ASN A 198 26.45 9.52 14.78
C ASN A 198 25.32 9.07 15.73
N ARG A 199 24.07 9.53 15.53
CA ARG A 199 22.91 9.10 16.34
C ARG A 199 22.37 7.77 15.80
N ARG A 200 22.71 6.65 16.45
CA ARG A 200 22.23 5.33 16.04
C ARG A 200 20.70 5.26 15.94
N ILE A 201 20.21 4.71 14.84
CA ILE A 201 18.81 4.31 14.68
C ILE A 201 18.66 2.89 15.27
N LEU A 202 17.80 2.74 16.27
CA LEU A 202 17.56 1.44 16.92
C LEU A 202 16.43 0.66 16.24
N VAL A 203 15.38 1.36 15.83
CA VAL A 203 14.17 0.77 15.25
C VAL A 203 13.95 1.41 13.89
N PRO A 204 14.06 0.64 12.78
CA PRO A 204 13.71 1.14 11.47
C PRO A 204 12.21 1.41 11.40
N CYS A 205 11.83 2.52 10.78
CA CYS A 205 10.42 2.89 10.66
C CYS A 205 10.18 3.69 9.37
N ASP A 206 9.48 3.08 8.42
CA ASP A 206 9.04 3.73 7.19
C ASP A 206 8.14 4.93 7.47
N ASP A 207 8.11 5.88 6.54
CA ASP A 207 7.13 6.95 6.53
C ASP A 207 5.70 6.41 6.42
N SER A 208 4.79 6.99 7.20
CA SER A 208 3.36 6.73 7.03
C SER A 208 2.84 7.40 5.77
N VAL A 209 1.88 6.74 5.12
CA VAL A 209 1.21 7.24 3.92
C VAL A 209 -0.29 7.26 4.19
N VAL A 210 -0.90 8.43 4.04
CA VAL A 210 -2.35 8.63 4.24
C VAL A 210 -2.97 9.32 3.03
N ARG A 211 -4.20 8.92 2.70
CA ARG A 211 -5.07 9.60 1.74
C ARG A 211 -6.19 10.32 2.50
N LEU A 212 -6.72 11.41 1.95
CA LEU A 212 -7.97 12.00 2.42
C LEU A 212 -9.10 11.62 1.47
N VAL A 213 -10.15 11.00 2.00
CA VAL A 213 -11.34 10.59 1.24
C VAL A 213 -12.59 11.10 1.96
N ASP A 214 -13.29 12.04 1.32
CA ASP A 214 -14.43 12.77 1.89
C ASP A 214 -14.11 13.45 3.23
N GLY A 215 -12.91 14.04 3.35
CA GLY A 215 -12.44 14.70 4.58
C GLY A 215 -12.02 13.75 5.70
N ILE A 216 -12.02 12.43 5.46
CA ILE A 216 -11.62 11.42 6.44
C ILE A 216 -10.25 10.85 6.02
N GLU A 217 -9.32 10.77 6.98
CA GLU A 217 -8.04 10.08 6.79
C GLU A 217 -8.26 8.59 6.49
N LEU A 218 -7.62 8.12 5.42
CA LEU A 218 -7.56 6.73 5.01
C LEU A 218 -6.08 6.31 4.97
N PRO A 219 -5.59 5.63 6.01
CA PRO A 219 -4.23 5.13 6.01
C PRO A 219 -4.02 4.14 4.86
N VAL A 220 -2.93 4.33 4.13
CA VAL A 220 -2.40 3.36 3.15
C VAL A 220 -1.29 2.54 3.80
N ARG A 221 -0.44 3.22 4.58
CA ARG A 221 0.62 2.65 5.41
C ARG A 221 0.64 3.35 6.76
N ARG A 222 0.45 2.57 7.84
CA ARG A 222 0.52 3.05 9.23
C ARG A 222 1.88 2.69 9.82
N SER A 223 2.77 3.67 9.94
CA SER A 223 4.14 3.49 10.41
C SER A 223 4.60 4.71 11.24
N ARG A 224 5.54 5.53 10.78
CA ARG A 224 6.06 6.71 11.51
C ARG A 224 4.95 7.66 11.94
N GLY A 225 5.03 8.12 13.18
CA GLY A 225 4.01 9.00 13.79
C GLY A 225 2.78 8.27 14.32
N TYR A 226 2.57 7.00 13.96
CA TYR A 226 1.45 6.18 14.43
C TYR A 226 1.88 4.97 15.24
N ALA A 227 2.87 4.21 14.78
CA ALA A 227 3.40 3.09 15.54
C ALA A 227 4.34 3.61 16.66
N PRO A 228 4.27 3.06 17.88
CA PRO A 228 3.37 2.02 18.38
C PRO A 228 2.22 2.59 19.23
N LEU A 229 1.57 3.70 18.85
CA LEU A 229 0.42 4.23 19.59
C LEU A 229 -0.67 3.15 19.70
N PRO A 230 -1.22 2.92 20.92
CA PRO A 230 -2.17 1.83 21.14
C PRO A 230 -3.52 2.10 20.48
N LEU A 231 -4.19 1.01 20.10
CA LEU A 231 -5.59 1.00 19.72
C LEU A 231 -6.41 0.35 20.84
N ALA A 232 -7.52 0.98 21.19
CA ALA A 232 -8.46 0.43 22.15
C ALA A 232 -9.19 -0.78 21.54
N LEU A 233 -9.22 -1.87 22.29
CA LEU A 233 -9.99 -3.06 21.96
C LEU A 233 -11.39 -2.97 22.58
N PRO A 234 -12.47 -3.20 21.80
CA PRO A 234 -13.83 -3.24 22.33
C PRO A 234 -14.07 -4.43 23.26
N ILE A 235 -13.21 -5.45 23.22
CA ILE A 235 -13.30 -6.68 24.01
C ILE A 235 -11.93 -6.91 24.66
N PRO A 236 -11.87 -7.10 25.99
CA PRO A 236 -10.60 -7.42 26.63
C PRO A 236 -10.11 -8.82 26.20
N MET A 237 -8.81 -8.98 25.99
CA MET A 237 -8.21 -10.25 25.62
C MET A 237 -6.94 -10.54 26.44
N PRO A 238 -6.57 -11.82 26.63
CA PRO A 238 -5.31 -12.15 27.29
C PRO A 238 -4.11 -11.77 26.41
N PRO A 239 -2.89 -11.74 26.96
CA PRO A 239 -1.66 -11.52 26.22
C PRO A 239 -1.58 -12.35 24.93
N THR A 240 -1.63 -11.70 23.77
CA THR A 240 -1.75 -12.36 22.47
C THR A 240 -0.90 -11.64 21.43
N LEU A 241 -0.23 -12.43 20.58
CA LEU A 241 0.48 -11.95 19.39
C LEU A 241 -0.34 -12.30 18.15
N ALA A 242 -0.55 -11.34 17.25
CA ALA A 242 -1.05 -11.56 15.90
C ALA A 242 0.05 -11.26 14.89
N VAL A 243 0.31 -12.19 13.97
CA VAL A 243 1.45 -12.10 13.03
C VAL A 243 1.13 -11.46 11.68
N GLY A 244 -0.13 -11.09 11.43
CA GLY A 244 -0.54 -10.39 10.21
C GLY A 244 -0.61 -11.30 8.97
N ALA A 245 -0.49 -10.67 7.80
CA ALA A 245 -0.46 -11.32 6.48
C ALA A 245 0.98 -11.49 5.96
N ASP A 246 1.17 -11.92 4.73
CA ASP A 246 2.50 -11.85 4.09
C ASP A 246 2.76 -10.54 3.36
N LEU A 247 1.73 -9.93 2.77
CA LEU A 247 1.88 -8.63 2.08
C LEU A 247 1.67 -7.48 3.06
N LYS A 248 2.43 -6.40 2.88
CA LYS A 248 2.37 -5.17 3.69
C LYS A 248 2.31 -5.43 5.20
N ASN A 249 3.05 -6.43 5.67
CA ASN A 249 2.91 -7.02 6.98
C ASN A 249 3.05 -5.97 8.10
N THR A 250 2.21 -6.16 9.12
CA THR A 250 2.39 -5.66 10.48
C THR A 250 2.13 -6.81 11.45
N CYS A 251 2.80 -6.81 12.60
CA CYS A 251 2.43 -7.66 13.73
C CYS A 251 1.77 -6.83 14.83
N ALA A 252 1.11 -7.48 15.78
CA ALA A 252 0.46 -6.81 16.89
C ALA A 252 0.52 -7.62 18.18
N VAL A 253 0.81 -6.98 19.30
CA VAL A 253 0.63 -7.56 20.64
C VAL A 253 -0.57 -6.90 21.32
N ALA A 254 -1.28 -7.65 22.15
CA ALA A 254 -2.42 -7.13 22.89
C ALA A 254 -2.51 -7.74 24.29
N ASP A 255 -2.96 -6.92 25.24
CA ASP A 255 -3.31 -7.35 26.60
C ASP A 255 -4.40 -6.43 27.17
N GLY A 256 -5.37 -7.02 27.86
CA GLY A 256 -6.53 -6.33 28.37
C GLY A 256 -7.26 -5.60 27.24
N ARG A 257 -7.39 -4.27 27.36
CA ARG A 257 -8.17 -3.42 26.45
C ARG A 257 -7.35 -2.69 25.38
N TYR A 258 -6.09 -3.05 25.18
CA TYR A 258 -5.23 -2.37 24.22
C TYR A 258 -4.50 -3.36 23.31
N ALA A 259 -4.33 -2.94 22.07
CA ALA A 259 -3.44 -3.57 21.11
C ALA A 259 -2.41 -2.54 20.62
N TRP A 260 -1.18 -2.99 20.45
CA TRP A 260 -0.10 -2.22 19.86
C TRP A 260 0.29 -2.92 18.58
N LEU A 261 0.25 -2.19 17.46
CA LEU A 261 0.73 -2.68 16.18
C LEU A 261 2.15 -2.18 15.94
N SER A 262 2.96 -3.01 15.30
CA SER A 262 4.26 -2.62 14.77
C SER A 262 4.13 -1.50 13.73
N GLN A 263 5.29 -0.94 13.38
CA GLN A 263 5.47 -0.23 12.12
C GLN A 263 5.24 -1.17 10.92
N HIS A 264 5.17 -0.61 9.73
CA HIS A 264 5.17 -1.39 8.49
C HIS A 264 6.47 -2.18 8.37
N ILE A 265 6.36 -3.49 8.14
CA ILE A 265 7.52 -4.39 7.98
C ILE A 265 7.81 -4.63 6.49
N GLY A 266 6.78 -4.65 5.65
CA GLY A 266 6.89 -4.90 4.21
C GLY A 266 6.36 -6.27 3.80
N ASP A 267 6.78 -6.76 2.64
CA ASP A 267 6.32 -8.05 2.09
C ASP A 267 7.23 -9.18 2.57
N MET A 268 6.66 -10.28 3.06
CA MET A 268 7.40 -11.36 3.77
C MET A 268 8.09 -12.34 2.80
N ASP A 269 8.80 -11.83 1.78
CA ASP A 269 9.32 -12.63 0.67
C ASP A 269 10.76 -13.12 0.82
N ASP A 270 11.52 -12.55 1.76
CA ASP A 270 12.95 -12.83 1.92
C ASP A 270 13.37 -13.02 3.38
N LEU A 271 14.66 -13.24 3.58
CA LEU A 271 15.23 -13.43 4.91
C LEU A 271 15.38 -12.12 5.68
N ALA A 272 15.56 -10.99 4.99
CA ALA A 272 15.75 -9.68 5.61
C ALA A 272 14.44 -9.22 6.26
N THR A 273 13.32 -9.34 5.55
CA THR A 273 11.96 -9.06 6.03
C THR A 273 11.55 -9.98 7.18
N LEU A 274 11.89 -11.27 7.12
CA LEU A 274 11.68 -12.20 8.24
C LEU A 274 12.48 -11.86 9.50
N ARG A 275 13.71 -11.33 9.35
CA ARG A 275 14.52 -10.85 10.48
C ARG A 275 13.94 -9.55 11.04
N ALA A 276 13.60 -8.60 10.17
CA ALA A 276 12.95 -7.35 10.57
C ALA A 276 11.64 -7.60 11.31
N PHE A 277 10.86 -8.61 10.88
CA PHE A 277 9.67 -9.06 11.59
C PHE A 277 9.99 -9.53 13.02
N GLY A 278 10.96 -10.42 13.19
CA GLY A 278 11.35 -10.93 14.51
C GLY A 278 11.88 -9.83 15.44
N ASP A 279 12.68 -8.91 14.90
CA ASP A 279 13.18 -7.76 15.66
C ASP A 279 12.04 -6.82 16.08
N ALA A 280 11.08 -6.57 15.19
CA ALA A 280 9.91 -5.72 15.46
C ALA A 280 8.98 -6.35 16.50
N GLU A 281 8.70 -7.65 16.40
CA GLU A 281 7.90 -8.38 17.38
C GLU A 281 8.55 -8.37 18.76
N HIS A 282 9.84 -8.71 18.85
CA HIS A 282 10.55 -8.73 20.12
C HIS A 282 10.63 -7.34 20.75
N HIS A 283 10.88 -6.31 19.93
CA HIS A 283 10.88 -4.93 20.40
C HIS A 283 9.50 -4.52 20.96
N LEU A 284 8.42 -4.94 20.31
CA LEU A 284 7.06 -4.61 20.70
C LEU A 284 6.68 -5.29 22.03
N GLU A 285 7.05 -6.56 22.23
CA GLU A 285 6.90 -7.26 23.52
C GLU A 285 7.67 -6.53 24.63
N GLN A 286 8.94 -6.20 24.40
CA GLN A 286 9.77 -5.48 25.39
C GLN A 286 9.21 -4.10 25.74
N LEU A 287 8.77 -3.33 24.74
CA LEU A 287 8.27 -1.97 24.92
C LEU A 287 6.95 -1.95 25.70
N THR A 288 6.08 -2.93 25.45
CA THR A 288 4.74 -3.00 26.05
C THR A 288 4.70 -3.80 27.34
N GLY A 289 5.69 -4.68 27.57
CA GLY A 289 5.70 -5.65 28.66
C GLY A 289 4.68 -6.78 28.47
N VAL A 290 4.09 -6.91 27.28
CA VAL A 290 3.16 -8.00 26.97
C VAL A 290 3.97 -9.26 26.70
N GLU A 291 3.64 -10.34 27.42
CA GLU A 291 4.19 -11.69 27.22
C GLU A 291 3.09 -12.59 26.62
N PRO A 292 3.02 -12.72 25.28
CA PRO A 292 1.94 -13.43 24.62
C PRO A 292 1.87 -14.90 25.03
N ILE A 293 0.70 -15.33 25.51
CA ILE A 293 0.42 -16.72 25.88
C ILE A 293 -0.22 -17.51 24.74
N GLN A 294 -0.55 -16.84 23.63
CA GLN A 294 -1.09 -17.43 22.41
C GLN A 294 -0.70 -16.59 21.19
N ILE A 295 -0.66 -17.24 20.02
CA ILE A 295 -0.34 -16.60 18.74
C ILE A 295 -1.53 -16.77 17.79
N VAL A 296 -1.76 -15.76 16.96
CA VAL A 296 -2.78 -15.75 15.91
C VAL A 296 -2.12 -15.53 14.58
N ALA A 297 -2.50 -16.31 13.57
CA ALA A 297 -2.00 -16.21 12.21
C ALA A 297 -3.13 -16.30 11.19
N ASP A 298 -2.84 -15.90 9.95
CA ASP A 298 -3.74 -16.14 8.82
C ASP A 298 -3.89 -17.65 8.57
N ALA A 299 -5.08 -18.06 8.15
CA ALA A 299 -5.39 -19.43 7.78
C ALA A 299 -4.63 -19.92 6.53
N HIS A 300 -3.98 -19.04 5.76
CA HIS A 300 -3.18 -19.43 4.61
C HIS A 300 -2.00 -20.34 5.03
N PRO A 301 -1.97 -21.62 4.59
CA PRO A 301 -1.03 -22.61 5.10
C PRO A 301 0.41 -22.40 4.61
N ARG A 302 0.60 -21.59 3.56
CA ARG A 302 1.92 -21.32 2.96
C ARG A 302 2.43 -19.91 3.24
N TYR A 303 1.74 -19.13 4.07
CA TYR A 303 2.25 -17.82 4.45
C TYR A 303 3.50 -17.96 5.31
N ARG A 304 4.49 -17.10 5.07
CA ARG A 304 5.73 -17.05 5.83
C ARG A 304 5.50 -16.53 7.23
N SER A 305 4.57 -15.59 7.40
CA SER A 305 4.05 -15.15 8.70
C SER A 305 3.43 -16.31 9.48
N THR A 306 2.57 -17.11 8.86
CA THR A 306 1.98 -18.32 9.48
C THR A 306 3.04 -19.37 9.81
N ALA A 307 3.99 -19.62 8.90
CA ALA A 307 5.09 -20.55 9.16
C ALA A 307 6.03 -20.02 10.26
N TRP A 308 6.23 -18.71 10.36
CA TRP A 308 6.96 -18.07 11.45
C TRP A 308 6.23 -18.28 12.78
N ALA A 309 4.91 -18.07 12.83
CA ALA A 309 4.12 -18.29 14.03
C ALA A 309 4.25 -19.73 14.54
N GLN A 310 4.15 -20.71 13.64
CA GLN A 310 4.29 -22.12 13.97
C GLN A 310 5.67 -22.47 14.52
N ARG A 311 6.74 -21.93 13.93
CA ARG A 311 8.13 -22.19 14.39
C ARG A 311 8.44 -21.55 15.73
N ASN A 312 7.87 -20.38 16.01
CA ASN A 312 8.18 -19.59 17.21
C ASN A 312 7.14 -19.75 18.34
N ALA A 313 6.10 -20.55 18.13
CA ALA A 313 5.04 -20.76 19.13
C ALA A 313 5.55 -21.34 20.45
N GLY A 314 6.55 -22.22 20.42
CA GLY A 314 6.88 -23.04 21.59
C GLY A 314 5.66 -23.85 22.01
N ASP A 315 5.29 -23.78 23.29
CA ASP A 315 4.09 -24.44 23.84
C ASP A 315 2.80 -23.61 23.68
N ARG A 316 2.89 -22.39 23.14
CA ARG A 316 1.74 -21.49 22.96
C ARG A 316 0.84 -22.00 21.84
N PRO A 317 -0.50 -21.96 22.00
CA PRO A 317 -1.41 -22.32 20.91
C PRO A 317 -1.33 -21.30 19.77
N VAL A 318 -1.33 -21.80 18.53
CA VAL A 318 -1.47 -21.00 17.31
C VAL A 318 -2.91 -21.12 16.81
N ARG A 319 -3.63 -20.00 16.79
CA ARG A 319 -5.00 -19.90 16.27
C ARG A 319 -4.96 -19.36 14.84
N LEU A 320 -5.75 -19.96 13.96
CA LEU A 320 -5.86 -19.52 12.57
C LEU A 320 -7.13 -18.71 12.37
N VAL A 321 -7.02 -17.56 11.70
CA VAL A 321 -8.13 -16.67 11.38
C VAL A 321 -8.22 -16.52 9.86
N GLN A 322 -9.44 -16.52 9.33
CA GLN A 322 -9.64 -16.32 7.90
C GLN A 322 -9.40 -14.86 7.51
N HIS A 323 -8.66 -14.65 6.42
CA HIS A 323 -8.19 -13.35 5.95
C HIS A 323 -9.28 -12.26 5.86
N HIS A 324 -10.37 -12.53 5.16
CA HIS A 324 -11.45 -11.56 4.94
C HIS A 324 -12.26 -11.30 6.20
N HIS A 325 -12.40 -12.31 7.06
CA HIS A 325 -12.96 -12.15 8.40
C HIS A 325 -12.10 -11.23 9.26
N ALA A 326 -10.78 -11.34 9.19
CA ALA A 326 -9.87 -10.41 9.87
C ALA A 326 -10.01 -8.98 9.35
N HIS A 327 -10.11 -8.76 8.03
CA HIS A 327 -10.41 -7.42 7.49
C HIS A 327 -11.67 -6.81 8.10
N ILE A 328 -12.79 -7.55 8.06
CA ILE A 328 -14.05 -7.06 8.62
C ILE A 328 -13.96 -6.85 10.14
N ALA A 329 -13.32 -7.76 10.88
CA ALA A 329 -13.09 -7.61 12.32
C ALA A 329 -12.25 -6.35 12.63
N SER A 330 -11.27 -6.02 11.77
CA SER A 330 -10.40 -4.85 11.93
C SER A 330 -11.20 -3.55 11.89
N VAL A 331 -12.03 -3.33 10.85
CA VAL A 331 -12.90 -2.15 10.76
C VAL A 331 -13.95 -2.11 11.88
N MET A 332 -14.55 -3.25 12.23
CA MET A 332 -15.48 -3.30 13.37
C MET A 332 -14.80 -2.83 14.66
N GLY A 333 -13.58 -3.30 14.91
CA GLY A 333 -12.78 -2.99 16.10
C GLY A 333 -12.39 -1.53 16.20
N GLU A 334 -11.91 -0.92 15.11
CA GLU A 334 -11.54 0.49 15.13
C GLU A 334 -12.76 1.43 15.24
N HIS A 335 -13.98 0.94 14.98
CA HIS A 335 -15.23 1.64 15.29
C HIS A 335 -15.79 1.32 16.68
N GLY A 336 -15.13 0.45 17.46
CA GLY A 336 -15.50 0.15 18.84
C GLY A 336 -16.80 -0.67 18.95
N LEU A 337 -17.16 -1.45 17.93
CA LEU A 337 -18.34 -2.30 17.98
C LEU A 337 -18.19 -3.37 19.06
N GLY A 338 -19.25 -3.61 19.83
CA GLY A 338 -19.22 -4.56 20.95
C GLY A 338 -19.19 -6.03 20.52
N ALA A 339 -18.92 -6.94 21.47
CA ALA A 339 -18.75 -8.37 21.22
C ALA A 339 -19.91 -9.08 20.50
N ALA A 340 -21.14 -8.58 20.68
CA ALA A 340 -22.35 -9.13 20.07
C ALA A 340 -22.72 -8.46 18.74
N ALA A 341 -21.97 -7.46 18.29
CA ALA A 341 -22.27 -6.75 17.07
C ALA A 341 -22.03 -7.63 15.84
N THR A 342 -22.92 -7.46 14.86
CA THR A 342 -22.81 -8.07 13.53
C THR A 342 -22.92 -7.00 12.47
N VAL A 343 -22.19 -7.16 11.38
CA VAL A 343 -22.20 -6.25 10.23
C VAL A 343 -22.45 -7.02 8.94
N LEU A 344 -22.93 -6.31 7.92
CA LEU A 344 -22.75 -6.73 6.54
C LEU A 344 -21.35 -6.30 6.09
N GLY A 345 -20.42 -7.24 6.05
CA GLY A 345 -19.05 -7.01 5.61
C GLY A 345 -18.90 -7.16 4.10
N ILE A 346 -18.49 -6.09 3.43
CA ILE A 346 -18.02 -6.11 2.06
C ILE A 346 -16.49 -6.20 2.11
N ALA A 347 -15.95 -7.38 1.84
CA ALA A 347 -14.52 -7.67 1.90
C ALA A 347 -13.98 -7.80 0.47
N PHE A 348 -13.61 -6.66 -0.13
CA PHE A 348 -13.07 -6.58 -1.49
C PHE A 348 -11.57 -6.36 -1.44
N ASP A 349 -10.83 -7.32 -1.96
CA ASP A 349 -9.38 -7.39 -1.86
C ASP A 349 -8.74 -8.03 -3.12
N GLY A 350 -7.41 -8.03 -3.19
CA GLY A 350 -6.63 -8.69 -4.23
C GLY A 350 -6.55 -10.20 -4.05
N THR A 351 -6.14 -10.68 -2.89
CA THR A 351 -5.86 -12.10 -2.66
C THR A 351 -5.96 -12.44 -1.18
N GLY A 352 -6.92 -13.27 -0.80
CA GLY A 352 -6.91 -13.91 0.52
C GLY A 352 -7.31 -15.38 0.48
N PHE A 353 -6.82 -16.17 1.43
CA PHE A 353 -7.07 -17.61 1.45
C PHE A 353 -8.53 -17.93 1.81
N GLY A 354 -9.22 -18.62 0.91
CA GLY A 354 -10.53 -19.20 1.16
C GLY A 354 -10.45 -20.55 1.87
N PRO A 355 -11.35 -20.86 2.80
CA PRO A 355 -11.46 -22.21 3.40
C PRO A 355 -11.76 -23.32 2.39
N ASP A 356 -12.23 -22.98 1.19
CA ASP A 356 -12.43 -23.89 0.06
C ASP A 356 -11.18 -24.06 -0.83
N GLY A 357 -10.03 -23.48 -0.42
CA GLY A 357 -8.78 -23.49 -1.18
C GLY A 357 -8.75 -22.54 -2.37
N ALA A 358 -9.80 -21.74 -2.57
CA ALA A 358 -9.85 -20.70 -3.59
C ALA A 358 -9.17 -19.40 -3.12
N VAL A 359 -8.84 -18.52 -4.07
CA VAL A 359 -8.42 -17.16 -3.77
C VAL A 359 -9.66 -16.27 -3.66
N TRP A 360 -9.97 -15.83 -2.45
CA TRP A 360 -11.06 -14.89 -2.18
C TRP A 360 -10.59 -13.45 -2.38
N GLY A 361 -11.55 -12.53 -2.51
CA GLY A 361 -11.30 -11.09 -2.65
C GLY A 361 -12.51 -10.29 -3.15
N GLY A 362 -13.69 -10.89 -3.22
CA GLY A 362 -14.92 -10.26 -3.72
C GLY A 362 -16.10 -10.77 -2.91
N GLU A 363 -15.98 -10.70 -1.59
CA GLU A 363 -16.84 -11.43 -0.65
C GLU A 363 -17.84 -10.51 0.06
N VAL A 364 -19.05 -11.02 0.27
CA VAL A 364 -20.04 -10.42 1.16
C VAL A 364 -20.31 -11.36 2.33
N LEU A 365 -20.10 -10.86 3.54
CA LEU A 365 -20.12 -11.64 4.77
C LEU A 365 -21.16 -11.07 5.74
N ALA A 366 -21.98 -11.92 6.35
CA ALA A 366 -22.58 -11.60 7.65
C ALA A 366 -21.53 -11.94 8.70
N ALA A 367 -20.89 -10.94 9.31
CA ALA A 367 -19.73 -11.15 10.17
C ALA A 367 -19.93 -10.54 11.56
N GLY A 368 -19.48 -11.28 12.58
CA GLY A 368 -19.19 -10.76 13.91
C GLY A 368 -17.75 -11.14 14.29
N TYR A 369 -17.31 -10.86 15.52
CA TYR A 369 -15.96 -11.28 15.94
C TYR A 369 -15.80 -12.79 16.06
N LYS A 370 -16.86 -13.52 16.41
CA LYS A 370 -16.81 -14.98 16.63
C LYS A 370 -16.83 -15.82 15.35
N GLY A 371 -17.12 -15.21 14.21
CA GLY A 371 -17.23 -15.92 12.95
C GLY A 371 -18.05 -15.15 11.93
N PHE A 372 -18.20 -15.78 10.77
CA PHE A 372 -18.87 -15.19 9.62
C PHE A 372 -19.66 -16.23 8.84
N ARG A 373 -20.62 -15.76 8.06
CA ARG A 373 -21.31 -16.54 7.02
C ARG A 373 -21.15 -15.82 5.68
N ARG A 374 -20.64 -16.53 4.67
CA ARG A 374 -20.52 -16.03 3.29
C ARG A 374 -21.93 -15.95 2.69
N LEU A 375 -22.36 -14.74 2.34
CA LEU A 375 -23.69 -14.45 1.80
C LEU A 375 -23.68 -14.39 0.28
N ALA A 376 -22.67 -13.74 -0.28
CA ALA A 376 -22.47 -13.60 -1.71
C ALA A 376 -20.98 -13.56 -2.05
N ARG A 377 -20.64 -13.83 -3.31
CA ARG A 377 -19.27 -13.79 -3.82
C ARG A 377 -19.24 -13.47 -5.30
N LEU A 378 -18.17 -12.83 -5.76
CA LEU A 378 -17.87 -12.77 -7.19
C LEU A 378 -17.78 -14.20 -7.78
N LYS A 379 -18.38 -14.39 -8.95
CA LYS A 379 -18.29 -15.64 -9.70
C LYS A 379 -16.81 -15.99 -9.95
N TYR A 380 -16.46 -17.27 -9.77
CA TYR A 380 -15.07 -17.69 -9.90
C TYR A 380 -14.57 -17.55 -11.34
N ALA A 381 -13.38 -16.97 -11.49
CA ALA A 381 -12.56 -17.04 -12.69
C ALA A 381 -11.32 -17.93 -12.43
N PRO A 382 -10.75 -18.58 -13.46
CA PRO A 382 -9.55 -19.39 -13.30
C PRO A 382 -8.27 -18.52 -13.23
N LEU A 383 -7.60 -18.51 -12.07
CA LEU A 383 -6.29 -17.86 -11.91
C LEU A 383 -5.17 -18.83 -12.34
N ALA A 384 -4.73 -18.73 -13.59
CA ALA A 384 -3.66 -19.56 -14.13
C ALA A 384 -2.27 -19.03 -13.78
N GLY A 385 -1.44 -19.84 -13.13
CA GLY A 385 -0.03 -19.51 -12.86
C GLY A 385 0.24 -18.54 -11.71
N GLY A 386 -0.73 -18.34 -10.81
CA GLY A 386 -0.57 -17.54 -9.60
C GLY A 386 -0.12 -16.10 -9.88
N ASP A 387 0.97 -15.68 -9.24
CA ASP A 387 1.49 -14.30 -9.26
C ASP A 387 1.83 -13.80 -10.67
N VAL A 388 2.14 -14.70 -11.61
CA VAL A 388 2.35 -14.32 -13.02
C VAL A 388 1.14 -13.60 -13.60
N SER A 389 -0.08 -13.99 -13.20
CA SER A 389 -1.31 -13.33 -13.63
C SER A 389 -1.57 -12.00 -12.91
N VAL A 390 -0.99 -11.81 -11.72
CA VAL A 390 -1.01 -10.51 -11.02
C VAL A 390 -0.12 -9.51 -11.75
N HIS A 391 1.09 -9.91 -12.17
CA HIS A 391 2.00 -9.05 -12.94
C HIS A 391 1.55 -8.79 -14.38
N ARG A 392 0.60 -9.58 -14.89
CA ARG A 392 0.11 -9.49 -16.28
C ARG A 392 -1.41 -9.43 -16.31
N PRO A 393 -2.02 -8.27 -16.00
CA PRO A 393 -3.46 -8.07 -16.05
C PRO A 393 -4.19 -8.59 -17.30
N TYR A 394 -3.53 -8.65 -18.47
CA TYR A 394 -4.13 -9.30 -19.66
C TYR A 394 -4.48 -10.78 -19.42
N ARG A 395 -3.73 -11.52 -18.60
CA ARG A 395 -4.04 -12.92 -18.25
C ARG A 395 -5.35 -13.00 -17.46
N MET A 396 -5.56 -12.08 -16.52
CA MET A 396 -6.81 -12.00 -15.77
C MET A 396 -7.99 -11.58 -16.64
N ALA A 397 -7.80 -10.63 -17.56
CA ALA A 397 -8.82 -10.31 -18.55
C ALA A 397 -9.23 -11.57 -19.34
N LEU A 398 -8.28 -12.34 -19.86
CA LEU A 398 -8.56 -13.58 -20.60
C LEU A 398 -9.27 -14.64 -19.74
N ALA A 399 -8.91 -14.76 -18.46
CA ALA A 399 -9.58 -15.65 -17.51
C ALA A 399 -11.04 -15.24 -17.27
N HIS A 400 -11.31 -13.94 -17.11
CA HIS A 400 -12.66 -13.42 -16.94
C HIS A 400 -13.51 -13.56 -18.20
N LEU A 401 -12.93 -13.33 -19.39
CA LEU A 401 -13.60 -13.61 -20.68
C LEU A 401 -13.97 -15.09 -20.80
N TRP A 402 -13.04 -16.00 -20.44
CA TRP A 402 -13.30 -17.44 -20.43
C TRP A 402 -14.46 -17.81 -19.48
N ALA A 403 -14.42 -17.32 -18.24
CA ALA A 403 -15.47 -17.57 -17.24
C ALA A 403 -16.85 -16.98 -17.63
N ALA A 404 -16.85 -15.91 -18.43
CA ALA A 404 -18.05 -15.28 -18.98
C ALA A 404 -18.56 -15.95 -20.26
N GLY A 405 -17.82 -16.90 -20.84
CA GLY A 405 -18.15 -17.51 -22.14
C GLY A 405 -18.01 -16.55 -23.32
N ILE A 406 -17.16 -15.51 -23.19
CA ILE A 406 -16.90 -14.53 -24.23
C ILE A 406 -15.68 -14.98 -25.03
N GLU A 407 -15.86 -15.19 -26.34
CA GLU A 407 -14.79 -15.63 -27.23
C GLU A 407 -13.65 -14.61 -27.35
N TRP A 408 -12.42 -15.12 -27.42
CA TRP A 408 -11.24 -14.29 -27.56
C TRP A 408 -11.09 -13.84 -29.01
N SER A 409 -11.19 -12.52 -29.23
CA SER A 409 -10.97 -11.87 -30.53
C SER A 409 -9.80 -10.91 -30.45
N ASP A 410 -8.97 -10.83 -31.50
CA ASP A 410 -7.84 -9.87 -31.59
C ASP A 410 -8.30 -8.39 -31.63
N SER A 411 -9.60 -8.15 -31.78
CA SER A 411 -10.21 -6.82 -31.58
C SER A 411 -10.13 -6.35 -30.12
N ILE A 412 -10.12 -7.27 -29.15
CA ILE A 412 -10.10 -6.97 -27.72
C ILE A 412 -8.66 -6.62 -27.29
N PRO A 413 -8.42 -5.45 -26.64
CA PRO A 413 -7.08 -4.99 -26.27
C PRO A 413 -6.24 -6.04 -25.50
N SER A 414 -6.81 -6.65 -24.46
CA SER A 414 -6.10 -7.66 -23.65
C SER A 414 -5.76 -8.93 -24.44
N VAL A 415 -6.61 -9.35 -25.37
CA VAL A 415 -6.35 -10.51 -26.22
C VAL A 415 -5.18 -10.20 -27.14
N ARG A 416 -5.19 -9.04 -27.79
CA ARG A 416 -4.08 -8.56 -28.64
C ARG A 416 -2.77 -8.42 -27.86
N ALA A 417 -2.82 -7.96 -26.61
CA ALA A 417 -1.65 -7.84 -25.75
C ALA A 417 -1.05 -9.19 -25.33
N CYS A 418 -1.87 -10.25 -25.23
CA CYS A 418 -1.41 -11.59 -24.89
C CYS A 418 -0.67 -12.25 -26.07
N PRO A 419 0.62 -12.63 -25.91
CA PRO A 419 1.37 -13.33 -26.95
C PRO A 419 0.65 -14.60 -27.44
N PRO A 420 0.67 -14.94 -28.74
CA PRO A 420 -0.08 -16.09 -29.27
C PRO A 420 0.25 -17.44 -28.61
N ALA A 421 1.54 -17.68 -28.30
CA ALA A 421 1.96 -18.90 -27.60
C ALA A 421 1.40 -18.96 -26.17
N GLU A 422 1.44 -17.84 -25.45
CA GLU A 422 0.88 -17.75 -24.10
C GLU A 422 -0.65 -17.89 -24.13
N ARG A 423 -1.31 -17.34 -25.14
CA ARG A 423 -2.75 -17.47 -25.36
C ARG A 423 -3.16 -18.94 -25.55
N ALA A 424 -2.42 -19.71 -26.35
CA ALA A 424 -2.68 -21.14 -26.54
C ALA A 424 -2.50 -21.93 -25.23
N VAL A 425 -1.46 -21.61 -24.45
CA VAL A 425 -1.24 -22.22 -23.13
C VAL A 425 -2.38 -21.90 -22.17
N LEU A 426 -2.80 -20.63 -22.06
CA LEU A 426 -3.91 -20.22 -21.21
C LEU A 426 -5.20 -20.97 -21.56
N ARG A 427 -5.53 -21.09 -22.86
CA ARG A 427 -6.69 -21.85 -23.30
C ARG A 427 -6.63 -23.30 -22.83
N HIS A 428 -5.48 -23.96 -23.04
CA HIS A 428 -5.28 -25.33 -22.56
C HIS A 428 -5.39 -25.46 -21.03
N GLN A 429 -4.83 -24.49 -20.28
CA GLN A 429 -4.93 -24.47 -18.82
C GLN A 429 -6.38 -24.31 -18.35
N PHE A 430 -7.17 -23.46 -19.01
CA PHE A 430 -8.57 -23.24 -18.67
C PHE A 430 -9.48 -24.41 -19.06
N GLU A 431 -9.18 -25.11 -20.17
CA GLU A 431 -9.88 -26.33 -20.58
C GLU A 431 -9.61 -27.50 -19.64
N THR A 432 -8.37 -27.65 -19.16
CA THR A 432 -7.94 -28.80 -18.33
C THR A 432 -7.99 -28.54 -16.83
N GLY A 433 -8.04 -27.27 -16.41
CA GLY A 433 -7.85 -26.84 -15.03
C GLY A 433 -6.39 -26.90 -14.54
N LEU A 434 -5.42 -27.28 -15.38
CA LEU A 434 -4.04 -27.48 -14.97
C LEU A 434 -3.38 -26.15 -14.55
N GLY A 435 -2.89 -26.10 -13.30
CA GLY A 435 -2.23 -24.92 -12.75
C GLY A 435 -3.16 -23.71 -12.60
N CYS A 436 -4.47 -23.94 -12.51
CA CYS A 436 -5.48 -22.93 -12.26
C CYS A 436 -6.01 -23.07 -10.83
N VAL A 437 -6.13 -21.93 -10.14
CA VAL A 437 -6.83 -21.84 -8.85
C VAL A 437 -8.09 -20.99 -9.06
N PRO A 438 -9.26 -21.37 -8.54
CA PRO A 438 -10.44 -20.51 -8.62
C PRO A 438 -10.18 -19.19 -7.86
N THR A 439 -10.56 -18.05 -8.44
CA THR A 439 -10.49 -16.75 -7.76
C THR A 439 -11.79 -15.97 -7.87
N SER A 440 -12.24 -15.40 -6.75
CA SER A 440 -13.37 -14.46 -6.65
C SER A 440 -12.88 -13.04 -6.36
N SER A 441 -11.63 -12.73 -6.70
CA SER A 441 -11.01 -11.46 -6.37
C SER A 441 -11.61 -10.28 -7.13
N MET A 442 -12.08 -9.27 -6.39
CA MET A 442 -12.46 -7.98 -6.95
C MET A 442 -11.23 -7.23 -7.45
N GLY A 443 -10.09 -7.30 -6.75
CA GLY A 443 -8.83 -6.70 -7.23
C GLY A 443 -8.40 -7.23 -8.60
N ARG A 444 -8.51 -8.54 -8.82
CA ARG A 444 -8.22 -9.14 -10.14
C ARG A 444 -9.25 -8.77 -11.21
N LEU A 445 -10.51 -8.53 -10.84
CA LEU A 445 -11.51 -7.97 -11.76
C LEU A 445 -11.17 -6.53 -12.17
N PHE A 446 -10.68 -5.70 -11.23
CA PHE A 446 -10.16 -4.36 -11.55
C PHE A 446 -8.97 -4.44 -12.52
N ASP A 447 -8.02 -5.34 -12.29
CA ASP A 447 -6.90 -5.59 -13.21
C ASP A 447 -7.41 -5.99 -14.61
N ALA A 448 -8.38 -6.91 -14.67
CA ALA A 448 -9.00 -7.35 -15.90
C ALA A 448 -9.68 -6.20 -16.67
N VAL A 449 -10.51 -5.40 -16.00
CA VAL A 449 -11.23 -4.28 -16.63
C VAL A 449 -10.25 -3.19 -17.08
N SER A 450 -9.22 -2.88 -16.30
CA SER A 450 -8.15 -1.96 -16.69
C SER A 450 -7.45 -2.41 -17.97
N SER A 451 -7.13 -3.71 -18.07
CA SER A 451 -6.55 -4.29 -19.27
C SER A 451 -7.52 -4.28 -20.46
N LEU A 452 -8.81 -4.60 -20.25
CA LEU A 452 -9.81 -4.60 -21.32
C LEU A 452 -10.06 -3.19 -21.88
N ALA A 453 -10.03 -2.18 -21.02
CA ALA A 453 -10.11 -0.77 -21.39
C ALA A 453 -8.83 -0.23 -22.06
N GLY A 454 -7.76 -1.04 -22.13
CA GLY A 454 -6.49 -0.67 -22.75
C GLY A 454 -5.59 0.22 -21.90
N VAL A 455 -5.81 0.28 -20.59
CA VAL A 455 -5.02 1.12 -19.66
C VAL A 455 -3.67 0.46 -19.36
N ARG A 456 -3.69 -0.76 -18.81
CA ARG A 456 -2.46 -1.45 -18.38
C ARG A 456 -2.57 -2.96 -18.57
N HIS A 457 -1.57 -3.54 -19.23
CA HIS A 457 -1.54 -4.97 -19.56
C HIS A 457 -0.49 -5.76 -18.76
N VAL A 458 0.59 -5.09 -18.34
CA VAL A 458 1.68 -5.60 -17.50
C VAL A 458 1.94 -4.53 -16.44
N VAL A 459 2.18 -4.94 -15.19
CA VAL A 459 2.38 -4.04 -14.06
C VAL A 459 3.75 -4.24 -13.42
N ASP A 460 4.31 -3.16 -12.92
CA ASP A 460 5.60 -3.11 -12.22
C ASP A 460 5.41 -3.28 -10.71
N TYR A 461 4.26 -2.85 -10.17
CA TYR A 461 3.92 -2.97 -8.75
C TYR A 461 2.47 -3.38 -8.53
N GLU A 462 2.17 -3.82 -7.31
CA GLU A 462 0.84 -4.30 -6.94
C GLU A 462 -0.25 -3.24 -7.15
N ALA A 463 -1.37 -3.66 -7.75
CA ALA A 463 -2.54 -2.84 -8.03
C ALA A 463 -2.32 -1.65 -8.99
N GLN A 464 -1.18 -1.52 -9.66
CA GLN A 464 -0.91 -0.42 -10.60
C GLN A 464 -2.03 -0.25 -11.65
N ALA A 465 -2.49 -1.35 -12.26
CA ALA A 465 -3.56 -1.31 -13.25
C ALA A 465 -4.88 -0.74 -12.69
N ALA A 466 -5.21 -1.09 -11.45
CA ALA A 466 -6.38 -0.57 -10.74
C ALA A 466 -6.22 0.91 -10.34
N ILE A 467 -5.03 1.30 -9.87
CA ILE A 467 -4.69 2.68 -9.48
C ILE A 467 -4.76 3.62 -10.68
N GLU A 468 -4.19 3.23 -11.81
CA GLU A 468 -4.24 4.04 -13.04
C GLU A 468 -5.67 4.17 -13.58
N LEU A 469 -6.46 3.09 -13.53
CA LEU A 469 -7.88 3.13 -13.91
C LEU A 469 -8.69 4.06 -12.99
N GLU A 470 -8.46 4.00 -11.68
CA GLU A 470 -9.05 4.95 -10.72
C GLU A 470 -8.68 6.38 -11.09
N GLY A 471 -7.39 6.64 -11.32
CA GLY A 471 -6.89 7.97 -11.65
C GLY A 471 -7.53 8.57 -12.90
N LEU A 472 -7.68 7.77 -13.96
CA LEU A 472 -8.35 8.17 -15.19
C LEU A 472 -9.86 8.41 -15.00
N ALA A 473 -10.51 7.66 -14.11
CA ALA A 473 -11.96 7.71 -13.91
C ALA A 473 -12.43 8.88 -13.02
N ARG A 474 -11.53 9.49 -12.23
CA ARG A 474 -11.89 10.58 -11.32
C ARG A 474 -12.37 11.81 -12.06
N GLY A 475 -13.41 12.46 -11.53
CA GLY A 475 -13.99 13.67 -12.12
C GLY A 475 -14.84 13.41 -13.38
N VAL A 476 -14.95 12.16 -13.82
CA VAL A 476 -15.82 11.78 -14.93
C VAL A 476 -17.17 11.34 -14.38
N SER A 477 -18.23 11.95 -14.92
CA SER A 477 -19.62 11.60 -14.66
C SER A 477 -20.27 11.17 -15.96
N ASP A 478 -21.04 10.09 -15.92
CA ASP A 478 -21.81 9.59 -17.04
C ASP A 478 -23.11 8.96 -16.52
N GLU A 479 -24.20 9.11 -17.26
CA GLU A 479 -25.51 8.56 -16.91
C GLU A 479 -25.64 7.10 -17.36
N ALA A 480 -24.85 6.68 -18.36
CA ALA A 480 -24.77 5.27 -18.75
C ALA A 480 -23.94 4.49 -17.74
N GLY A 481 -24.42 3.33 -17.28
CA GLY A 481 -23.74 2.49 -16.29
C GLY A 481 -23.68 1.03 -16.70
N TYR A 482 -22.73 0.30 -16.12
CA TYR A 482 -22.72 -1.17 -16.19
C TYR A 482 -23.47 -1.76 -15.00
N ARG A 483 -23.90 -3.02 -15.13
CA ARG A 483 -24.60 -3.71 -14.05
C ARG A 483 -24.15 -5.16 -13.98
N PHE A 484 -23.91 -5.63 -12.76
CA PHE A 484 -23.66 -7.03 -12.46
C PHE A 484 -24.98 -7.80 -12.46
N GLU A 485 -24.95 -9.07 -12.87
CA GLU A 485 -26.06 -9.97 -12.60
C GLU A 485 -25.84 -10.62 -11.23
N ILE A 486 -26.89 -10.69 -10.42
CA ILE A 486 -26.84 -11.33 -9.09
C ILE A 486 -27.71 -12.58 -9.16
N ALA A 487 -27.07 -13.75 -9.21
CA ALA A 487 -27.77 -15.02 -9.16
C ALA A 487 -28.13 -15.38 -7.71
N THR A 488 -29.33 -15.93 -7.51
CA THR A 488 -29.90 -16.22 -6.19
C THR A 488 -29.40 -17.54 -5.57
N ASP A 489 -28.19 -17.98 -5.93
CA ASP A 489 -27.53 -19.13 -5.30
C ASP A 489 -27.26 -18.86 -3.79
N GLU A 490 -26.89 -19.89 -3.04
CA GLU A 490 -26.40 -19.75 -1.67
C GLU A 490 -24.97 -20.32 -1.56
N PRO A 491 -23.92 -19.49 -1.45
CA PRO A 491 -23.91 -18.02 -1.48
C PRO A 491 -24.28 -17.46 -2.87
N ALA A 492 -24.87 -16.26 -2.92
CA ALA A 492 -25.26 -15.62 -4.17
C ALA A 492 -24.03 -15.33 -5.04
N LEU A 493 -24.18 -15.45 -6.36
CA LEU A 493 -23.10 -15.24 -7.31
C LEU A 493 -23.24 -13.86 -7.96
N LEU A 494 -22.20 -13.05 -7.82
CA LEU A 494 -22.07 -11.77 -8.51
C LEU A 494 -21.39 -12.05 -9.86
N ASP A 495 -22.14 -12.05 -10.95
CA ASP A 495 -21.62 -12.35 -12.28
C ASP A 495 -21.16 -11.06 -12.99
N PRO A 496 -19.85 -10.91 -13.27
CA PRO A 496 -19.33 -9.76 -14.00
C PRO A 496 -19.55 -9.86 -15.52
N ALA A 497 -20.06 -10.96 -16.08
CA ALA A 497 -20.18 -11.15 -17.52
C ALA A 497 -20.88 -9.99 -18.27
N PRO A 498 -22.02 -9.43 -17.79
CA PRO A 498 -22.64 -8.29 -18.45
C PRO A 498 -21.78 -7.03 -18.42
N VAL A 499 -21.04 -6.80 -17.33
CA VAL A 499 -20.08 -5.70 -17.19
C VAL A 499 -18.94 -5.86 -18.20
N LEU A 500 -18.37 -7.06 -18.30
CA LEU A 500 -17.28 -7.36 -19.24
C LEU A 500 -17.72 -7.16 -20.69
N ALA A 501 -18.92 -7.63 -21.05
CA ALA A 501 -19.47 -7.43 -22.38
C ALA A 501 -19.65 -5.94 -22.72
N ALA A 502 -20.15 -5.15 -21.77
CA ALA A 502 -20.31 -3.70 -21.95
C ALA A 502 -18.97 -2.97 -22.08
N VAL A 503 -17.97 -3.31 -21.25
CA VAL A 503 -16.60 -2.77 -21.35
C VAL A 503 -16.00 -3.04 -22.72
N ILE A 504 -16.15 -4.26 -23.25
CA ILE A 504 -15.62 -4.63 -24.58
C ILE A 504 -16.34 -3.85 -25.69
N ALA A 505 -17.66 -3.71 -25.59
CA ALA A 505 -18.45 -2.97 -26.57
C ALA A 505 -18.05 -1.49 -26.61
N ASP A 506 -17.87 -0.87 -25.44
CA ASP A 506 -17.42 0.51 -25.30
C ASP A 506 -16.00 0.70 -25.83
N ALA A 507 -15.07 -0.21 -25.48
CA ALA A 507 -13.71 -0.19 -26.00
C ALA A 507 -13.66 -0.32 -27.53
N ALA A 508 -14.51 -1.20 -28.11
CA ALA A 508 -14.62 -1.36 -29.56
C ALA A 508 -15.21 -0.13 -30.27
N GLN A 509 -16.04 0.65 -29.59
CA GLN A 509 -16.60 1.91 -30.08
C GLN A 509 -15.66 3.11 -29.87
N GLY A 510 -14.50 2.91 -29.23
CA GLY A 510 -13.54 3.97 -28.95
C GLY A 510 -13.95 4.89 -27.80
N VAL A 511 -14.82 4.43 -26.89
CA VAL A 511 -15.14 5.15 -25.66
C VAL A 511 -13.85 5.31 -24.82
N PRO A 512 -13.55 6.51 -24.30
CA PRO A 512 -12.33 6.74 -23.52
C PRO A 512 -12.26 5.84 -22.28
N ALA A 513 -11.06 5.35 -21.95
CA ALA A 513 -10.82 4.51 -20.78
C ALA A 513 -11.22 5.19 -19.45
N SER A 514 -11.17 6.52 -19.39
CA SER A 514 -11.68 7.30 -18.25
C SER A 514 -13.18 7.14 -18.04
N VAL A 515 -13.97 7.12 -19.11
CA VAL A 515 -15.41 6.88 -19.08
C VAL A 515 -15.71 5.42 -18.72
N ILE A 516 -15.04 4.47 -19.38
CA ILE A 516 -15.18 3.04 -19.07
C ILE A 516 -14.87 2.76 -17.59
N GLY A 517 -13.77 3.35 -17.09
CA GLY A 517 -13.38 3.28 -15.69
C GLY A 517 -14.46 3.85 -14.78
N ALA A 518 -14.99 5.04 -15.07
CA ALA A 518 -16.07 5.64 -14.27
C ALA A 518 -17.32 4.75 -14.22
N ARG A 519 -17.78 4.25 -15.38
CA ARG A 519 -18.94 3.34 -15.46
C ARG A 519 -18.72 2.05 -14.66
N PHE A 520 -17.50 1.51 -14.69
CA PHE A 520 -17.15 0.32 -13.90
C PHE A 520 -17.16 0.60 -12.39
N HIS A 521 -16.56 1.70 -11.94
CA HIS A 521 -16.59 2.08 -10.52
C HIS A 521 -18.03 2.31 -10.04
N ASP A 522 -18.89 2.93 -10.85
CA ASP A 522 -20.32 3.06 -10.56
C ASP A 522 -21.01 1.71 -10.46
N ALA A 523 -20.73 0.79 -11.38
CA ALA A 523 -21.32 -0.54 -11.36
C ALA A 523 -20.97 -1.30 -10.08
N VAL A 524 -19.73 -1.21 -9.59
CA VAL A 524 -19.31 -1.84 -8.33
C VAL A 524 -19.96 -1.13 -7.13
N ALA A 525 -20.08 0.20 -7.14
CA ALA A 525 -20.75 0.94 -6.07
C ALA A 525 -22.26 0.60 -5.98
N HIS A 526 -22.94 0.50 -7.12
CA HIS A 526 -24.34 0.06 -7.18
C HIS A 526 -24.50 -1.41 -6.78
N LEU A 527 -23.57 -2.28 -7.17
CA LEU A 527 -23.54 -3.67 -6.71
C LEU A 527 -23.49 -3.74 -5.17
N ILE A 528 -22.65 -2.93 -4.53
CA ILE A 528 -22.58 -2.86 -3.06
C ILE A 528 -23.92 -2.42 -2.46
N LEU A 529 -24.57 -1.40 -3.05
CA LEU A 529 -25.89 -0.96 -2.60
C LEU A 529 -26.96 -2.06 -2.77
N GLU A 530 -27.01 -2.72 -3.92
CA GLU A 530 -27.95 -3.83 -4.19
C GLU A 530 -27.77 -4.96 -3.15
N LEU A 531 -26.52 -5.28 -2.78
CA LEU A 531 -26.21 -6.28 -1.76
C LEU A 531 -26.60 -5.80 -0.35
N ALA A 532 -26.40 -4.52 -0.02
CA ALA A 532 -26.84 -3.96 1.25
C ALA A 532 -28.36 -4.01 1.40
N VAL A 533 -29.11 -3.68 0.35
CA VAL A 533 -30.57 -3.79 0.31
C VAL A 533 -31.03 -5.24 0.44
N ALA A 534 -30.34 -6.19 -0.20
CA ALA A 534 -30.73 -7.59 -0.17
C ALA A 534 -30.42 -8.28 1.17
N TYR A 535 -29.31 -7.94 1.82
CA TYR A 535 -28.75 -8.72 2.93
C TYR A 535 -28.62 -7.97 4.26
N SER A 536 -28.92 -6.67 4.30
CA SER A 536 -28.83 -5.87 5.51
C SER A 536 -30.14 -5.15 5.82
N THR A 537 -30.22 -4.65 7.04
CA THR A 537 -31.22 -3.66 7.44
C THR A 537 -30.51 -2.34 7.68
N PRO A 538 -31.20 -1.19 7.58
CA PRO A 538 -30.59 0.11 7.91
C PRO A 538 -29.94 0.17 9.31
N SER A 539 -30.41 -0.65 10.27
CA SER A 539 -29.84 -0.76 11.61
C SER A 539 -28.55 -1.59 11.71
N THR A 540 -28.26 -2.44 10.71
CA THR A 540 -27.05 -3.25 10.66
C THR A 540 -25.98 -2.49 9.89
N PRO A 541 -24.84 -2.16 10.51
CA PRO A 541 -23.78 -1.42 9.81
C PRO A 541 -23.26 -2.19 8.59
N VAL A 542 -22.97 -1.47 7.52
CA VAL A 542 -22.28 -1.98 6.33
C VAL A 542 -20.79 -1.65 6.48
N ALA A 543 -19.95 -2.67 6.59
CA ALA A 543 -18.52 -2.53 6.78
C ALA A 543 -17.78 -2.71 5.45
N LEU A 544 -17.03 -1.68 5.03
CA LEU A 544 -16.23 -1.70 3.80
C LEU A 544 -14.76 -1.89 4.14
N SER A 545 -14.16 -3.02 3.74
CA SER A 545 -12.77 -3.37 4.06
C SER A 545 -12.12 -4.25 2.99
N GLY A 546 -10.79 -4.36 3.03
CA GLY A 546 -9.97 -5.04 2.03
C GLY A 546 -9.26 -4.02 1.13
N GLY A 547 -8.16 -4.43 0.49
CA GLY A 547 -7.28 -3.51 -0.25
C GLY A 547 -7.95 -2.74 -1.38
N VAL A 548 -9.05 -3.24 -1.95
CA VAL A 548 -9.79 -2.53 -3.01
C VAL A 548 -10.43 -1.24 -2.48
N PHE A 549 -10.76 -1.15 -1.19
CA PHE A 549 -11.29 0.09 -0.59
C PHE A 549 -10.20 1.15 -0.29
N GLN A 550 -8.95 0.91 -0.70
CA GLN A 550 -7.99 1.99 -0.87
C GLN A 550 -8.33 2.88 -2.07
N ASN A 551 -9.16 2.40 -3.00
CA ASN A 551 -9.65 3.15 -4.14
C ASN A 551 -10.60 4.27 -3.67
N ALA A 552 -10.17 5.52 -3.75
CA ALA A 552 -10.90 6.65 -3.19
C ALA A 552 -12.20 6.92 -3.96
N LEU A 553 -12.20 6.71 -5.28
CA LEU A 553 -13.38 6.87 -6.12
C LEU A 553 -14.47 5.87 -5.73
N LEU A 554 -14.12 4.59 -5.63
CA LEU A 554 -15.06 3.54 -5.22
C LEU A 554 -15.56 3.75 -3.80
N LEU A 555 -14.65 4.06 -2.86
CA LEU A 555 -15.01 4.25 -1.46
C LEU A 555 -16.00 5.42 -1.30
N SER A 556 -15.71 6.57 -1.92
CA SER A 556 -16.59 7.75 -1.87
C SER A 556 -17.96 7.46 -2.50
N ARG A 557 -18.00 6.84 -3.70
CA ARG A 557 -19.25 6.49 -4.38
C ARG A 557 -20.09 5.48 -3.60
N ALA A 558 -19.47 4.39 -3.13
CA ALA A 558 -20.19 3.36 -2.37
C ALA A 558 -20.72 3.91 -1.04
N ARG A 559 -19.91 4.71 -0.33
CA ARG A 559 -20.32 5.36 0.92
C ARG A 559 -21.49 6.31 0.69
N GLY A 560 -21.42 7.20 -0.30
CA GLY A 560 -22.48 8.13 -0.64
C GLY A 560 -23.79 7.41 -0.98
N LEU A 561 -23.75 6.45 -1.90
CA LEU A 561 -24.92 5.66 -2.30
C LEU A 561 -25.58 4.93 -1.12
N LEU A 562 -24.78 4.31 -0.25
CA LEU A 562 -25.30 3.62 0.93
C LEU A 562 -25.95 4.59 1.92
N GLN A 563 -25.30 5.73 2.19
CA GLN A 563 -25.79 6.75 3.13
C GLN A 563 -27.09 7.41 2.63
N ASP A 564 -27.16 7.73 1.34
CA ASP A 564 -28.35 8.29 0.69
C ASP A 564 -29.55 7.33 0.75
N ASN A 565 -29.29 6.03 0.89
CA ASN A 565 -30.29 4.98 1.08
C ASN A 565 -30.47 4.56 2.56
N GLY A 566 -29.95 5.35 3.51
CA GLY A 566 -30.21 5.19 4.94
C GLY A 566 -29.37 4.13 5.65
N PHE A 567 -28.33 3.58 5.02
CA PHE A 567 -27.43 2.64 5.68
C PHE A 567 -26.37 3.35 6.53
N HIS A 568 -26.10 2.81 7.70
CA HIS A 568 -24.93 3.19 8.48
C HIS A 568 -23.68 2.50 7.91
N VAL A 569 -22.74 3.28 7.38
CA VAL A 569 -21.51 2.76 6.75
C VAL A 569 -20.32 2.96 7.68
N ILE A 570 -19.53 1.91 7.86
CA ILE A 570 -18.23 1.99 8.52
C ILE A 570 -17.11 1.61 7.54
N SER A 571 -16.09 2.45 7.48
CA SER A 571 -14.84 2.20 6.73
C SER A 571 -13.66 2.58 7.61
N HIS A 572 -12.49 2.10 7.23
CA HIS A 572 -11.23 2.37 7.92
C HIS A 572 -10.91 3.87 8.05
N ARG A 573 -10.42 4.28 9.23
CA ARG A 573 -9.95 5.65 9.54
C ARG A 573 -8.69 5.73 10.41
N ARG A 574 -8.27 4.62 11.03
CA ARG A 574 -7.04 4.57 11.87
C ARG A 574 -6.09 3.47 11.44
N LEU A 575 -6.62 2.41 10.86
CA LEU A 575 -5.89 1.31 10.27
C LEU A 575 -6.06 1.35 8.75
N PRO A 576 -5.09 0.86 7.96
CA PRO A 576 -5.31 0.72 6.54
C PRO A 576 -6.33 -0.41 6.26
N PRO A 577 -7.16 -0.28 5.21
CA PRO A 577 -8.11 -1.34 4.83
C PRO A 577 -7.42 -2.56 4.18
N ASN A 578 -6.16 -2.42 3.78
CA ASN A 578 -5.31 -3.51 3.28
C ASN A 578 -4.69 -4.33 4.42
N ASP A 579 -3.81 -5.27 4.04
CA ASP A 579 -3.17 -6.24 4.94
C ASP A 579 -2.39 -5.62 6.10
N GLY A 580 -1.97 -4.35 6.00
CA GLY A 580 -1.34 -3.63 7.10
C GLY A 580 -2.24 -3.44 8.33
N GLY A 581 -3.56 -3.62 8.18
CA GLY A 581 -4.55 -3.61 9.26
C GLY A 581 -5.00 -5.00 9.72
N LEU A 582 -4.48 -6.08 9.11
CA LEU A 582 -4.99 -7.44 9.30
C LEU A 582 -4.70 -7.99 10.70
N ALA A 583 -3.51 -7.71 11.25
CA ALA A 583 -3.11 -8.20 12.58
C ALA A 583 -4.08 -7.75 13.69
N PHE A 584 -4.61 -6.52 13.62
CA PHE A 584 -5.63 -6.05 14.56
C PHE A 584 -6.95 -6.83 14.43
N GLY A 585 -7.35 -7.14 13.20
CA GLY A 585 -8.50 -7.99 12.93
C GLY A 585 -8.34 -9.42 13.45
N GLN A 586 -7.16 -10.00 13.31
CA GLN A 586 -6.80 -11.33 13.84
C GLN A 586 -6.95 -11.38 15.36
N LEU A 587 -6.45 -10.38 16.10
CA LEU A 587 -6.62 -10.27 17.55
C LEU A 587 -8.11 -10.33 17.95
N LEU A 588 -8.94 -9.55 17.27
CA LEU A 588 -10.37 -9.44 17.57
C LEU A 588 -11.13 -10.72 17.25
N ALA A 589 -10.81 -11.37 16.13
CA ALA A 589 -11.45 -12.61 15.72
C ALA A 589 -11.25 -13.77 16.71
N VAL A 590 -10.15 -13.76 17.50
CA VAL A 590 -9.91 -14.77 18.54
C VAL A 590 -10.36 -14.35 19.95
N SER A 591 -10.52 -13.04 20.20
CA SER A 591 -10.89 -12.49 21.52
C SER A 591 -12.29 -12.87 22.01
N ALA A 592 -13.16 -13.32 21.11
CA ALA A 592 -14.56 -13.58 21.39
C ALA A 592 -14.90 -15.07 21.61
N GLY A 593 -13.87 -15.94 21.69
CA GLY A 593 -13.98 -17.39 21.89
C GLY A 593 -14.13 -17.82 23.34
#